data_AF-A0A349W969-F1
#
_entry.id   AF-A0A349W969-F1
#
_cell.length_a   1.000
_cell.length_b   1.000
_cell.length_c   1.000
_cell.angle_alpha   90.00
_cell.angle_beta   90.00
_cell.angle_gamma   90.00
#
_symmetry.space_group_name_H-M   'P 1'
#
loop_
_entity.id
_entity.type
_entity.pdbx_description
1 polymer ?
#
loop_
_entity_poly.entity_id
_entity_poly.type
_entity_poly.pdbx_seq_one_letter_code
_entity_poly.pdbx_strand_id
1 'polypeptide(L)' 'ESLTPREATEFLIEKARVRARGGGDNLSLAIVKIEALVEEKKVPPLAPFNKPPER' A
#
# COMPACT_ATOMS: atom_id res chain seq x y z
N GLU A 1 12.84 -7.97 -0.76
CA GLU A 1 12.19 -7.43 -1.97
C GLU A 1 11.06 -8.36 -2.39
N SER A 2 9.82 -7.88 -2.35
CA SER A 2 8.66 -8.58 -2.91
C SER A 2 8.45 -8.15 -4.36
N LEU A 3 7.84 -9.00 -5.20
CA LEU A 3 7.43 -8.62 -6.55
C LEU A 3 6.55 -7.36 -6.52
N THR A 4 6.66 -6.55 -7.57
CA THR A 4 5.69 -5.48 -7.79
C THR A 4 4.29 -6.07 -8.01
N PRO A 5 3.20 -5.31 -7.78
CA PRO A 5 1.85 -5.81 -8.00
C PRO A 5 1.62 -6.38 -9.40
N ARG A 6 2.25 -5.78 -10.41
CA ARG A 6 2.18 -6.26 -11.80
C ARG A 6 2.88 -7.60 -11.98
N GLU A 7 4.13 -7.71 -11.53
CA GLU A 7 4.89 -8.96 -11.64
C GLU A 7 4.23 -10.11 -10.85
N ALA A 8 3.68 -9.81 -9.67
CA ALA A 8 2.91 -10.77 -8.88
C ALA A 8 1.66 -11.25 -9.63
N THR A 9 0.95 -10.33 -10.29
CA THR A 9 -0.23 -10.66 -11.11
C THR A 9 0.14 -11.59 -12.26
N GLU A 10 1.17 -11.23 -13.03
CA GLU A 10 1.65 -12.01 -14.18
C GLU A 10 2.11 -13.41 -13.75
N PHE A 11 2.87 -13.49 -12.65
CA PHE A 11 3.31 -14.76 -12.08
C PHE A 11 2.14 -15.66 -11.67
N LEU A 12 1.14 -15.12 -10.98
CA LEU A 12 -0.02 -15.89 -10.52
C LEU A 12 -0.92 -16.34 -11.66
N ILE A 13 -1.13 -15.51 -12.69
CA ILE A 13 -1.87 -15.88 -13.91
C ILE A 13 -1.15 -17.03 -14.63
N GLU A 14 0.17 -16.95 -14.76
CA GLU A 14 0.94 -18.01 -15.40
C GLU A 14 0.82 -19.33 -14.64
N LYS A 15 0.91 -19.29 -13.30
CA LYS A 15 0.68 -20.49 -12.47
C LYS A 15 -0.72 -21.06 -12.63
N ALA A 16 -1.75 -20.22 -12.68
CA ALA A 16 -3.12 -20.66 -12.87
C ALA A 16 -3.29 -21.33 -14.25
N ARG A 17 -2.76 -20.73 -15.31
CA ARG A 17 -2.80 -21.27 -16.68
C ARG A 17 -2.13 -22.64 -16.79
N VAL A 18 -0.90 -22.76 -16.26
CA VAL A 18 -0.15 -24.03 -16.24
C VAL A 18 -0.92 -25.10 -15.48
N ARG A 19 -1.49 -24.76 -14.32
CA ARG A 19 -2.27 -25.69 -13.50
C ARG A 19 -3.53 -26.17 -14.22
N ALA A 20 -4.21 -25.27 -14.93
CA ALA A 20 -5.45 -25.58 -15.59
C ALA A 20 -5.27 -26.37 -16.91
N ARG A 21 -4.02 -26.50 -17.41
CA ARG A 21 -3.64 -27.32 -18.58
C ARG A 21 -4.47 -27.04 -19.84
N GLY A 22 -4.82 -25.78 -20.06
CA GLY A 22 -5.67 -25.35 -21.19
C GLY A 22 -7.18 -25.52 -20.96
N GLY A 23 -7.60 -26.07 -19.82
CA GLY A 23 -8.96 -25.93 -19.27
C GLY A 23 -9.05 -24.77 -18.27
N GLY A 24 -10.21 -24.60 -17.65
CA GLY A 24 -10.45 -23.61 -16.60
C GLY A 24 -11.67 -22.73 -16.85
N ASP A 25 -12.02 -21.94 -15.85
CA ASP A 25 -13.03 -20.87 -15.94
C ASP A 25 -12.32 -19.51 -15.87
N ASN A 26 -13.06 -18.42 -16.01
CA ASN A 26 -12.55 -17.05 -15.95
C ASN A 26 -11.91 -16.75 -14.57
N LEU A 27 -10.74 -16.14 -14.60
CA LEU A 27 -9.99 -15.72 -13.41
C LEU A 27 -9.96 -14.19 -13.32
N SER A 28 -10.28 -13.65 -12.14
CA SER A 28 -10.10 -12.24 -11.81
C SER A 28 -9.46 -12.13 -10.43
N LEU A 29 -8.45 -11.27 -10.28
CA LEU A 29 -7.73 -11.08 -9.02
C LEU A 29 -7.32 -9.61 -8.81
N ALA A 30 -7.10 -9.24 -7.55
CA ALA A 30 -6.55 -7.95 -7.14
C ALA A 30 -5.37 -8.16 -6.19
N ILE A 31 -4.28 -7.44 -6.40
CA ILE A 31 -3.06 -7.49 -5.57
C ILE A 31 -2.94 -6.18 -4.79
N VAL A 32 -2.85 -6.28 -3.45
CA VAL A 32 -2.73 -5.13 -2.55
C VAL A 32 -1.44 -5.27 -1.75
N LYS A 33 -0.62 -4.21 -1.76
CA LYS A 33 0.56 -4.11 -0.88
C LYS A 33 0.10 -3.50 0.45
N ILE A 34 0.24 -4.25 1.52
CA ILE A 34 -0.05 -3.77 2.88
C ILE A 34 1.27 -3.30 3.50
N GLU A 35 1.32 -2.05 3.90
CA GLU A 35 2.45 -1.45 4.62
C GLU A 35 1.99 -0.99 6.00
N ALA A 36 2.93 -0.91 6.94
CA ALA A 36 2.65 -0.36 8.26
C ALA A 36 2.29 1.13 8.13
N LEU A 37 1.32 1.58 8.95
CA LEU A 37 0.98 3.00 9.02
C LEU A 37 2.19 3.78 9.53
N VAL A 38 2.55 4.87 8.84
CA VAL A 38 3.59 5.79 9.31
C VAL A 38 3.01 6.58 10.48
N GLU A 39 3.69 6.57 11.63
CA GLU A 39 3.31 7.41 12.77
C GLU A 39 3.31 8.89 12.35
N GLU A 40 2.20 9.58 12.58
CA GLU A 40 2.14 11.02 12.40
C GLU A 40 3.17 11.67 13.32
N LYS A 41 4.12 12.41 12.76
CA LYS A 41 4.98 13.29 13.54
C LYS A 41 4.08 14.28 14.27
N LYS A 42 3.92 14.09 15.59
CA LYS A 42 3.30 15.08 16.47
C LYS A 42 4.01 16.41 16.23
N VAL A 43 3.31 17.33 15.56
CA VAL A 43 3.76 18.71 15.41
C VAL A 43 3.86 19.28 16.83
N PRO A 44 5.02 19.85 17.23
CA PRO A 44 5.14 20.52 18.51
C PRO A 44 4.02 21.57 18.62
N PRO A 45 3.37 21.72 19.79
CA PRO A 45 2.42 22.80 20.01
C PRO A 45 3.10 24.12 19.65
N LEU A 46 2.47 24.91 18.77
CA LEU A 46 2.95 26.25 18.43
C LEU A 46 3.09 27.02 19.75
N ALA A 47 4.30 27.52 20.02
CA ALA A 47 4.56 28.29 21.22
C ALA A 47 3.56 29.47 21.31
N PRO A 48 3.05 29.80 22.51
CA PRO A 48 2.11 30.90 22.66
C PRO A 48 2.73 32.18 22.10
N PHE A 49 2.00 32.84 21.21
CA PHE A 49 2.32 34.19 20.75
C PHE A 49 2.44 35.09 21.99
N ASN A 50 3.63 35.63 22.24
CA ASN A 50 3.85 36.58 23.33
C ASN A 50 2.88 37.76 23.12
N LYS A 51 1.89 37.91 24.01
CA LYS A 51 1.01 39.08 24.01
C LYS A 51 1.86 40.30 24.41
N PRO A 52 1.88 41.39 23.63
CA PRO A 52 2.69 42.57 23.96
C PRO A 52 2.24 43.19 25.29
N PRO A 53 3.14 43.87 26.01
CA PRO A 53 2.85 44.41 27.33
C PRO A 53 1.73 45.45 27.25
N GLU A 54 0.71 45.30 28.09
CA GLU A 54 -0.30 46.34 28.31
C GLU A 54 0.38 47.54 28.97
N ARG A 55 0.13 48.74 28.40
CA ARG A 55 0.73 50.03 28.80
C ARG A 55 0.24 50.48 30.17
#